data_AF-A0A8T5HCT7-F1
#
_entry.id   AF-A0A8T5HCT7-F1
#
_cell.length_a   1.000
_cell.length_b   1.000
_cell.length_c   1.000
_cell.angle_alpha   90.00
_cell.angle_beta   90.00
_cell.angle_gamma   90.00
#
_symmetry.space_group_name_H-M   'P 1'
#
loop_
_entity.id
_entity.type
_entity.pdbx_description
1 polymer ?
#
loop_
_entity_poly.entity_id
_entity_poly.type
_entity_poly.pdbx_seq_one_letter_code
_entity_poly.pdbx_strand_id
1 'polypeptide(L)'
;MVILFDRFNLPEDVFEIIFATEQQRIVGKLLIDEMRKKDREFTKSEMSSFAMALHEGSVIAEIDHPKYQGKKVKLSYNKRQFYDRILTPMKAMGLVDYDLYKKTYKISDRFNKAMIKVGLLWIREFNK
;
A
#
# COMPACT_ATOMS: atom_id res chain seq x y z
N MET A 1 2.24 -8.66 18.39
CA MET A 1 1.43 -8.03 17.33
C MET A 1 0.03 -7.85 17.90
N VAL A 2 -0.51 -6.64 17.85
CA VAL A 2 -1.85 -6.32 18.38
C VAL A 2 -2.61 -5.61 17.27
N ILE A 3 -3.85 -6.02 17.03
CA ILE A 3 -4.77 -5.37 16.09
C ILE A 3 -5.98 -4.92 16.90
N LEU A 4 -6.18 -3.61 17.00
CA LEU A 4 -7.36 -3.00 17.62
C LEU A 4 -8.07 -2.19 16.54
N PHE A 5 -9.35 -2.44 16.33
CA PHE A 5 -10.17 -1.67 15.40
C PHE A 5 -11.60 -1.58 15.92
N ASP A 6 -12.27 -0.49 15.55
CA ASP A 6 -13.68 -0.28 15.84
C ASP A 6 -14.51 -0.68 14.62
N ARG A 7 -15.41 -1.66 14.79
CA ARG A 7 -16.30 -2.13 13.73
C ARG A 7 -17.30 -1.06 13.24
N PHE A 8 -17.62 -0.06 14.06
CA PHE A 8 -18.58 0.99 13.70
C PHE A 8 -17.94 2.14 12.91
N ASN A 9 -16.62 2.28 13.01
CA ASN A 9 -15.82 3.29 12.31
C ASN A 9 -14.87 2.66 11.27
N LEU A 10 -15.22 1.48 10.76
CA LEU A 10 -14.41 0.80 9.75
C LEU A 10 -14.55 1.52 8.40
N PRO A 11 -13.46 2.05 7.83
CA PRO A 11 -13.52 2.75 6.55
C PRO A 11 -13.74 1.77 5.39
N GLU A 12 -14.32 2.25 4.30
CA GLU A 12 -14.52 1.47 3.06
C GLU A 12 -13.19 1.20 2.34
N ASP A 13 -12.20 2.07 2.55
CA ASP A 13 -10.89 1.98 1.91
C ASP A 13 -9.86 1.34 2.86
N VAL A 14 -9.30 0.22 2.42
CA VAL A 14 -8.29 -0.56 3.14
C VAL A 14 -7.01 0.24 3.43
N PHE A 15 -6.67 1.21 2.58
CA PHE A 15 -5.47 2.03 2.80
C PHE A 15 -5.61 2.92 4.04
N GLU A 16 -6.83 3.26 4.46
CA GLU A 16 -7.09 3.99 5.71
C GLU A 16 -6.92 3.14 6.96
N ILE A 17 -7.08 1.83 6.83
CA ILE A 17 -6.79 0.88 7.89
C ILE A 17 -5.27 0.66 7.99
N ILE A 18 -4.59 0.59 6.85
CA ILE A 18 -3.17 0.21 6.77
C ILE A 18 -2.24 1.39 7.09
N PHE A 19 -2.56 2.58 6.59
CA PHE A 19 -1.67 3.75 6.68
C PHE A 19 -2.28 4.86 7.55
N ALA A 20 -1.48 5.36 8.48
CA ALA A 20 -1.92 6.38 9.42
C ALA A 20 -2.08 7.76 8.79
N THR A 21 -1.20 8.14 7.85
CA THR A 21 -1.21 9.50 7.27
C THR A 21 -1.85 9.54 5.90
N GLU A 22 -2.51 10.66 5.56
CA GLU A 22 -3.12 10.88 4.25
C GLU A 22 -2.10 10.76 3.11
N GLN A 23 -0.89 11.31 3.31
CA GLN A 23 0.19 11.17 2.33
C GLN A 23 0.58 9.71 2.08
N GLN A 24 0.67 8.89 3.14
CA GLN A 24 0.98 7.47 2.99
C GLN A 24 -0.11 6.72 2.24
N ARG A 25 -1.38 7.03 2.55
CA ARG A 25 -2.54 6.48 1.82
C ARG A 25 -2.45 6.77 0.33
N ILE A 26 -2.21 8.04 -0.03
CA ILE A 26 -2.11 8.47 -1.43
C ILE A 26 -0.95 7.77 -2.14
N VAL A 27 0.24 7.76 -1.53
CA VAL A 27 1.42 7.11 -2.13
C VAL A 27 1.23 5.59 -2.26
N GLY A 28 0.62 4.95 -1.26
CA GLY A 28 0.32 3.53 -1.28
C GLY A 28 -0.66 3.14 -2.38
N LYS A 29 -1.75 3.90 -2.56
CA LYS A 29 -2.71 3.73 -3.66
C LYS A 29 -2.02 3.89 -5.01
N LEU A 30 -1.29 4.99 -5.18
CA LEU A 30 -0.57 5.32 -6.40
C LEU A 30 0.43 4.22 -6.80
N LEU A 31 1.18 3.66 -5.84
CA LEU A 31 2.08 2.54 -6.09
C LEU A 31 1.31 1.33 -6.63
N ILE A 32 0.20 0.95 -5.99
CA ILE A 32 -0.61 -0.19 -6.43
C ILE A 32 -1.23 0.04 -7.80
N ASP A 33 -1.71 1.25 -8.10
CA ASP A 33 -2.30 1.58 -9.39
C ASP A 33 -1.26 1.56 -10.52
N GLU A 34 -0.07 2.12 -10.28
CA GLU A 34 1.04 2.04 -11.24
C GLU A 34 1.50 0.60 -11.45
N MET A 35 1.59 -0.21 -10.39
CA MET A 35 1.86 -1.64 -10.53
C MET A 35 0.77 -2.36 -11.34
N ARG A 36 -0.52 -2.04 -11.13
CA ARG A 36 -1.63 -2.63 -11.91
C ARG A 36 -1.55 -2.31 -13.40
N LYS A 37 -1.11 -1.09 -13.77
CA LYS A 37 -0.90 -0.70 -15.17
C LYS A 37 0.21 -1.52 -15.85
N LYS A 38 1.18 -2.01 -15.08
CA LYS A 38 2.31 -2.84 -15.55
C LYS A 38 2.13 -4.31 -15.22
N ASP A 39 0.95 -4.87 -15.50
CA ASP A 39 0.64 -6.29 -15.26
C ASP A 39 0.91 -6.77 -13.82
N ARG A 40 0.74 -5.87 -12.84
CA ARG A 40 0.95 -6.12 -11.40
C ARG A 40 2.39 -6.45 -11.02
N GLU A 41 3.37 -6.20 -11.89
CA GLU A 41 4.78 -6.51 -11.67
C GLU A 41 5.69 -5.31 -11.96
N PHE A 42 6.62 -5.02 -11.05
CA PHE A 42 7.59 -3.94 -11.17
C PHE A 42 9.00 -4.51 -11.02
N THR A 43 9.91 -4.17 -11.92
CA THR A 43 11.34 -4.46 -11.71
C THR A 43 11.93 -3.56 -10.62
N LYS A 44 13.08 -3.96 -10.04
CA LYS A 44 13.84 -3.12 -9.11
C LYS A 44 14.21 -1.75 -9.71
N SER A 45 14.48 -1.71 -11.01
CA SER A 45 14.78 -0.46 -11.72
C SER A 45 13.56 0.46 -11.74
N GLU A 46 12.40 -0.05 -12.16
CA GLU A 46 11.16 0.72 -12.22
C GLU A 46 10.70 1.20 -10.85
N MET A 47 10.86 0.39 -9.81
CA MET A 47 10.59 0.79 -8.43
C MET A 47 11.48 1.96 -8.00
N SER A 48 12.75 1.95 -8.43
CA SER A 48 13.71 3.02 -8.13
C SER A 48 13.38 4.30 -8.89
N SER A 49 12.99 4.18 -10.17
CA SER A 49 12.50 5.31 -10.99
C SER A 49 11.23 5.91 -10.41
N PHE A 50 10.29 5.08 -9.94
CA PHE A 50 9.07 5.54 -9.28
C PHE A 50 9.38 6.30 -7.99
N ALA A 51 10.25 5.76 -7.14
CA ALA A 51 10.66 6.42 -5.91
C ALA A 51 11.38 7.77 -6.17
N MET A 52 12.10 7.87 -7.28
CA MET A 52 12.77 9.11 -7.71
C MET A 52 11.75 10.13 -8.24
N ALA A 53 10.81 9.72 -9.07
CA ALA A 53 9.73 10.57 -9.55
C ALA A 53 8.87 11.13 -8.41
N LEU A 54 8.59 10.31 -7.39
CA LEU A 54 7.93 10.76 -6.15
C LEU A 54 8.77 11.78 -5.39
N HIS A 55 10.09 11.61 -5.34
CA HIS A 55 10.97 12.54 -4.66
C HIS A 55 11.00 13.91 -5.33
N GLU A 56 11.06 13.92 -6.66
CA GLU A 56 11.07 15.12 -7.50
C GLU A 56 9.69 15.80 -7.59
N GLY A 57 8.62 15.15 -7.13
CA GLY A 57 7.26 15.69 -7.14
C GLY A 57 6.62 15.73 -8.52
N SER A 58 7.09 14.88 -9.44
CA SER A 58 6.63 14.82 -10.84
C SER A 58 5.42 13.91 -11.03
N VAL A 59 5.05 13.10 -10.02
CA VAL A 59 3.91 12.20 -10.12
C VAL A 59 2.60 12.94 -9.87
N ILE A 60 1.81 13.07 -10.92
CA ILE A 60 0.46 13.63 -10.89
C ILE A 60 -0.48 12.47 -10.58
N ALA A 61 -0.91 12.35 -9.33
CA ALA A 61 -1.99 11.43 -8.95
C ALA A 61 -3.32 12.18 -8.99
N GLU A 62 -4.33 11.61 -9.65
CA GLU A 62 -5.72 12.04 -9.47
C GLU A 62 -6.17 11.52 -8.10
N ILE A 63 -6.29 12.43 -7.14
CA ILE A 63 -6.68 12.10 -5.76
C ILE A 63 -8.21 12.18 -5.68
N ASP A 64 -8.86 11.04 -5.45
CA ASP A 64 -10.31 10.96 -5.27
C ASP A 64 -10.67 11.25 -3.79
N HIS A 65 -10.40 12.48 -3.33
CA HIS A 65 -10.74 12.96 -1.99
C HIS A 65 -11.53 14.27 -2.11
N PRO A 66 -12.61 14.51 -1.32
CA PRO A 66 -13.47 15.70 -1.44
C PRO A 66 -12.76 17.06 -1.29
N LYS A 67 -11.51 17.13 -0.81
CA LYS A 67 -10.69 18.35 -0.76
C LYS A 67 -9.86 18.61 -2.03
N TYR A 68 -9.71 17.60 -2.90
CA TYR A 68 -8.81 17.61 -4.05
C TYR A 68 -9.42 17.03 -5.33
N GLN A 69 -10.75 16.92 -5.42
CA GLN A 69 -11.44 16.58 -6.67
C GLN A 69 -10.96 17.49 -7.80
N GLY A 70 -10.32 16.90 -8.80
CA GLY A 70 -9.88 17.59 -10.03
C GLY A 70 -8.64 18.47 -9.92
N LYS A 71 -7.92 18.51 -8.78
CA LYS A 71 -6.68 19.30 -8.66
C LYS A 71 -5.44 18.40 -8.63
N LYS A 72 -4.59 18.56 -9.66
CA LYS A 72 -3.25 17.97 -9.75
C LYS A 72 -2.35 18.54 -8.66
N VAL A 73 -2.31 17.90 -7.50
CA VAL A 73 -1.38 18.29 -6.41
C VAL A 73 -0.03 17.68 -6.71
N LYS A 74 1.03 18.50 -6.73
CA LYS A 74 2.42 18.01 -6.77
C LYS A 74 2.70 17.26 -5.47
N LEU A 75 2.69 15.93 -5.53
CA LEU A 75 3.02 15.09 -4.40
C LEU A 75 4.53 14.84 -4.38
N SER A 76 5.27 15.61 -3.57
CA SER A 76 6.66 15.28 -3.25
C SER A 76 6.68 14.37 -2.02
N TYR A 77 7.31 13.21 -2.15
CA TYR A 77 7.51 12.26 -1.06
C TYR A 77 8.95 11.78 -1.02
N ASN A 78 9.60 11.82 0.15
CA ASN A 78 11.01 11.52 0.24
C ASN A 78 11.32 10.05 -0.12
N LYS A 79 12.35 9.82 -0.95
CA LYS A 79 12.76 8.47 -1.38
C LYS A 79 12.98 7.51 -0.22
N ARG A 80 13.67 7.93 0.85
CA ARG A 80 13.91 7.09 2.03
C ARG A 80 12.62 6.79 2.78
N GLN A 81 11.76 7.80 2.95
CA GLN A 81 10.44 7.60 3.55
C GLN A 81 9.57 6.65 2.72
N PHE A 82 9.70 6.63 1.40
CA PHE A 82 8.97 5.69 0.54
C PHE A 82 9.37 4.25 0.84
N TYR A 83 10.67 3.95 0.83
CA TYR A 83 11.14 2.60 1.15
C TYR A 83 10.79 2.19 2.58
N ASP A 84 11.00 3.06 3.56
CA ASP A 84 10.86 2.73 4.98
C ASP A 84 9.40 2.67 5.43
N ARG A 85 8.52 3.53 4.88
CA ARG A 85 7.14 3.70 5.38
C ARG A 85 6.06 3.20 4.44
N ILE A 86 6.38 2.91 3.17
CA ILE A 86 5.43 2.39 2.20
C ILE A 86 5.85 0.99 1.75
N LEU A 87 6.97 0.87 1.03
CA LEU A 87 7.33 -0.39 0.39
C LEU A 87 7.65 -1.49 1.42
N THR A 88 8.44 -1.17 2.46
CA THR A 88 8.81 -2.14 3.49
C THR A 88 7.59 -2.65 4.27
N PRO A 89 6.68 -1.78 4.78
CA PRO A 89 5.43 -2.24 5.39
C PRO A 89 4.57 -3.06 4.44
N MET A 90 4.38 -2.63 3.19
CA MET A 90 3.58 -3.38 2.22
C MET A 90 4.15 -4.77 1.93
N LYS A 91 5.48 -4.89 1.90
CA LYS A 91 6.15 -6.18 1.80
C LYS A 91 5.97 -7.03 3.05
N ALA A 92 6.17 -6.46 4.23
CA ALA A 92 6.05 -7.18 5.50
C ALA A 92 4.61 -7.69 5.74
N MET A 93 3.60 -6.93 5.32
CA MET A 93 2.18 -7.29 5.42
C MET A 93 1.73 -8.30 4.34
N GLY A 94 2.53 -8.51 3.29
CA GLY A 94 2.15 -9.39 2.18
C GLY A 94 1.18 -8.75 1.18
N LEU A 95 1.20 -7.42 1.05
CA LEU A 95 0.53 -6.70 -0.03
C LEU A 95 1.36 -6.72 -1.32
N VAL A 96 2.69 -6.72 -1.18
CA VAL A 96 3.67 -6.78 -2.28
C VAL A 96 4.71 -7.83 -1.95
N ASP A 97 4.92 -8.80 -2.84
CA ASP A 97 6.03 -9.75 -2.73
C ASP A 97 7.22 -9.27 -3.55
N TYR A 98 8.43 -9.64 -3.12
CA TYR A 98 9.65 -9.41 -3.89
C TYR A 98 10.30 -10.74 -4.26
N ASP A 99 10.42 -11.02 -5.55
CA ASP A 99 11.16 -12.14 -6.09
C ASP A 99 12.65 -11.78 -6.15
N LEU A 100 13.46 -12.48 -5.36
CA LEU A 100 14.92 -12.27 -5.30
C LEU A 100 15.63 -12.68 -6.59
N TYR A 101 15.14 -13.70 -7.28
CA TYR A 101 15.74 -14.25 -8.49
C TYR A 101 15.45 -13.35 -9.69
N LYS A 102 14.19 -12.96 -9.85
CA LYS A 102 13.75 -12.07 -10.93
C LYS A 102 14.01 -10.60 -10.63
N LYS A 103 14.28 -10.25 -9.37
CA LYS A 103 14.43 -8.88 -8.87
C LYS A 103 13.20 -8.03 -9.18
N THR A 104 12.02 -8.62 -9.02
CA THR A 104 10.72 -8.01 -9.32
C THR A 104 9.83 -7.97 -8.09
N TYR A 105 9.00 -6.93 -8.01
CA TYR A 105 7.95 -6.71 -7.03
C TYR A 105 6.63 -7.07 -7.66
N LYS A 106 5.78 -7.81 -6.95
CA LYS A 106 4.47 -8.24 -7.46
C LYS A 106 3.38 -7.99 -6.42
N ILE A 107 2.20 -7.53 -6.86
CA ILE A 107 1.04 -7.44 -5.98
C ILE A 107 0.64 -8.84 -5.51
N SER A 108 0.40 -9.00 -4.21
CA SER A 108 0.15 -10.29 -3.56
C SER A 108 -1.18 -10.32 -2.83
N ASP A 109 -1.74 -11.52 -2.67
CA ASP A 109 -2.97 -11.79 -1.92
C ASP A 109 -2.71 -12.30 -0.48
N ARG A 110 -1.43 -12.35 -0.08
CA ARG A 110 -1.01 -12.89 1.22
C ARG A 110 -1.58 -12.13 2.41
N PHE A 111 -1.72 -10.81 2.29
CA PHE A 111 -2.38 -9.99 3.31
C PHE A 111 -3.81 -10.48 3.60
N ASN A 112 -4.62 -10.70 2.56
CA ASN A 112 -5.98 -11.21 2.70
C ASN A 112 -6.00 -12.59 3.38
N LYS A 113 -5.13 -13.51 2.91
CA LYS A 113 -5.00 -14.84 3.53
C LYS A 113 -4.64 -14.76 5.02
N ALA A 114 -3.80 -13.80 5.41
CA ALA A 114 -3.47 -13.57 6.82
C ALA A 114 -4.68 -13.06 7.61
N MET A 115 -5.47 -12.12 7.07
CA MET A 115 -6.68 -11.60 7.72
C MET A 115 -7.76 -12.68 7.87
N ILE A 116 -7.97 -13.52 6.85
CA ILE A 116 -8.87 -14.68 6.94
C ILE A 116 -8.41 -15.62 8.06
N LYS A 117 -7.12 -15.91 8.13
CA LYS A 117 -6.55 -16.75 9.20
C LYS A 117 -6.81 -16.15 10.59
N VAL A 118 -6.67 -14.84 10.77
CA VAL A 118 -7.02 -14.16 12.03
C VAL A 118 -8.51 -14.33 12.35
N GLY A 119 -9.39 -14.19 11.38
CA GLY A 119 -10.83 -14.44 11.56
C GLY A 119 -11.15 -15.88 11.97
N LEU A 120 -10.51 -16.86 11.33
CA LEU A 120 -10.67 -18.28 11.70
C LEU A 120 -10.16 -18.58 13.12
N LEU A 121 -9.06 -17.95 13.55
CA LEU A 121 -8.57 -18.07 14.92
C LEU A 121 -9.60 -17.55 15.94
N TRP A 122 -10.29 -16.44 15.62
CA TRP A 122 -11.36 -15.92 16.48
C TRP A 122 -12.57 -16.86 16.55
N ILE A 123 -13.02 -17.40 15.41
CA ILE A 123 -14.14 -18.37 15.38
C ILE A 123 -13.81 -19.59 16.24
N ARG A 124 -12.57 -20.08 16.15
CA ARG A 124 -12.11 -21.21 16.98
C ARG A 124 -12.15 -20.88 18.46
N GLU A 125 -11.78 -19.66 18.85
CA GLU A 125 -11.84 -19.22 20.25
C GLU A 125 -13.29 -19.05 20.74
N PHE A 126 -14.16 -18.49 19.90
CA PHE A 126 -15.59 -18.31 20.21
C PHE A 126 -16.33 -19.64 20.41
N ASN A 127 -15.94 -20.69 19.68
CA ASN A 127 -16.57 -22.01 19.76
C ASN A 127 -16.02 -22.92 20.87
N LYS A 128 -15.00 -22.48 21.63
CA LYS A 128 -14.53 -23.22 22.80
C LYS A 128 -15.50 -23.07 23.97
#